data_AF-A0A3S3TJP2-F1
#
_entry.id   AF-A0A3S3TJP2-F1
#
_cell.length_a   1.000
_cell.length_b   1.000
_cell.length_c   1.000
_cell.angle_alpha   90.00
_cell.angle_beta   90.00
_cell.angle_gamma   90.00
#
_symmetry.space_group_name_H-M   'P 1'
#
loop_
_entity.id
_entity.type
_entity.pdbx_description
1 polymer ?
#
loop_
_entity_poly.entity_id
_entity_poly.type
_entity_poly.pdbx_seq_one_letter_code
_entity_poly.pdbx_strand_id
1 'polypeptide(L)' 'MIRFLLYLILGLASSVFLLTYGADRLSQPSDLSVFIGVAEILLAIILVALIIRYIYLQLTLNK' A
#
# COMPACT_ATOMS: atom_id res chain seq x y z
N MET A 1 -18.47 5.39 10.61
CA MET A 1 -18.27 5.23 9.15
C MET A 1 -17.28 6.23 8.55
N ILE A 2 -17.34 7.53 8.86
CA ILE A 2 -16.38 8.52 8.30
C ILE A 2 -14.91 8.22 8.62
N ARG A 3 -14.58 7.84 9.87
CA ARG A 3 -13.19 7.46 10.23
C ARG A 3 -12.69 6.24 9.45
N PHE A 4 -13.57 5.26 9.20
CA PHE A 4 -13.28 4.09 8.38
C PHE A 4 -12.95 4.49 6.93
N LEU A 5 -13.77 5.35 6.33
CA LEU A 5 -13.56 5.82 4.96
C LEU A 5 -12.23 6.59 4.82
N LEU A 6 -11.89 7.41 5.82
CA LEU A 6 -10.62 8.16 5.86
C LEU A 6 -9.39 7.25 5.92
N TYR A 7 -9.36 6.26 6.81
CA TYR A 7 -8.23 5.31 6.88
C TYR A 7 -8.10 4.47 5.61
N LEU A 8 -9.23 4.09 5.01
CA LEU A 8 -9.25 3.35 3.75
C LEU A 8 -8.65 4.18 2.60
N ILE A 9 -9.08 5.43 2.45
CA ILE A 9 -8.59 6.34 1.40
C ILE A 9 -7.09 6.64 1.60
N LEU A 10 -6.66 6.93 2.84
CA LEU A 10 -5.25 7.19 3.15
C LEU A 10 -4.38 5.96 2.89
N GLY A 11 -4.86 4.77 3.26
CA GLY A 11 -4.17 3.51 3.00
C GLY A 11 -4.00 3.25 1.50
N LEU A 12 -5.08 3.39 0.72
CA LEU A 12 -5.05 3.21 -0.73
C LEU A 12 -4.15 4.25 -1.41
N ALA A 13 -4.24 5.52 -1.04
CA ALA A 13 -3.40 6.58 -1.59
C ALA A 13 -1.92 6.33 -1.30
N SER A 14 -1.59 5.88 -0.08
CA SER A 14 -0.22 5.53 0.31
C SER A 14 0.32 4.34 -0.49
N SER A 15 -0.50 3.29 -0.69
CA SER A 15 -0.13 2.15 -1.54
C SER A 15 0.14 2.57 -2.98
N VAL A 16 -0.72 3.41 -3.58
CA VAL A 16 -0.51 3.92 -4.94
C VAL A 16 0.79 4.72 -5.00
N PHE A 17 1.02 5.63 -4.05
CA PHE A 17 2.22 6.45 -4.02
C PHE A 17 3.50 5.61 -3.91
N LEU A 18 3.51 4.60 -3.02
CA LEU A 18 4.63 3.66 -2.86
C LEU A 18 4.88 2.83 -4.12
N LEU A 19 3.82 2.38 -4.81
CA LEU A 19 3.97 1.64 -6.07
C LEU A 19 4.52 2.54 -7.18
N THR A 20 4.04 3.77 -7.29
CA THR A 20 4.52 4.71 -8.31
C THR A 20 5.99 5.10 -8.07
N TYR A 21 6.35 5.47 -6.85
CA TYR A 21 7.74 5.81 -6.52
C TYR A 21 8.67 4.61 -6.60
N GLY A 22 8.23 3.45 -6.11
CA GLY A 22 9.03 2.24 -6.15
C GLY A 22 9.30 1.78 -7.58
N ALA A 23 8.30 1.87 -8.47
CA ALA A 23 8.45 1.55 -9.88
C ALA A 23 9.41 2.50 -10.61
N ASP A 24 9.35 3.80 -10.31
CA ASP A 24 10.27 4.79 -10.90
C ASP A 24 11.73 4.50 -10.50
N ARG A 25 11.94 4.14 -9.23
CA ARG A 25 13.28 3.82 -8.68
C ARG A 25 13.86 2.50 -9.22
N LEU A 26 13.03 1.55 -9.62
CA LEU A 26 13.48 0.32 -10.30
C LEU A 26 14.17 0.59 -11.64
N SER A 27 13.86 1.72 -12.29
CA SER A 27 14.46 2.11 -13.58
C SER A 27 15.79 2.87 -13.43
N GLN A 28 16.20 3.18 -12.19
CA GLN A 28 17.41 3.93 -11.93
C GLN A 28 18.67 3.04 -11.99
N PRO A 29 19.82 3.58 -12.43
CA PRO A 29 21.05 2.81 -12.61
C PRO A 29 21.78 2.46 -11.29
N SER A 30 21.26 2.88 -10.13
CA SER A 30 21.91 2.66 -8.84
C SER A 30 21.27 1.49 -8.08
N ASP A 31 22.09 0.53 -7.65
CA ASP A 31 21.63 -0.66 -6.90
C ASP A 31 20.88 -0.29 -5.61
N LEU A 32 21.31 0.78 -4.95
CA LEU A 32 20.65 1.33 -3.76
C LEU A 32 19.23 1.82 -4.08
N SER A 33 19.06 2.55 -5.19
CA SER A 33 17.76 3.03 -5.65
C SER A 33 16.81 1.87 -5.96
N VAL A 34 17.31 0.84 -6.65
CA VAL A 34 16.54 -0.36 -7.00
C VAL A 34 16.10 -1.10 -5.74
N PHE A 35 17.00 -1.29 -4.76
CA PHE A 35 16.65 -1.93 -3.48
C PHE A 35 15.55 -1.18 -2.74
N ILE A 36 15.63 0.15 -2.66
CA ILE A 36 14.60 0.98 -2.03
C ILE A 36 13.28 0.85 -2.80
N GLY A 37 13.31 0.84 -4.13
CA GLY A 37 12.11 0.68 -4.95
C GLY A 37 11.41 -0.66 -4.73
N VAL A 38 12.16 -1.76 -4.63
CA VAL A 38 11.63 -3.09 -4.28
C VAL A 38 11.00 -3.07 -2.88
N ALA A 39 11.66 -2.45 -1.90
CA ALA A 39 11.14 -2.33 -0.54
C ALA A 39 9.82 -1.55 -0.50
N GLU A 40 9.72 -0.45 -1.22
CA GLU A 40 8.48 0.36 -1.33
C GLU A 40 7.33 -0.43 -1.95
N ILE A 41 7.60 -1.21 -3.01
CA ILE A 41 6.60 -2.07 -3.64
C ILE A 41 6.12 -3.17 -2.68
N LEU A 42 7.04 -3.85 -1.97
CA LEU A 42 6.68 -4.85 -0.97
C LEU A 42 5.82 -4.26 0.15
N LEU A 43 6.17 -3.06 0.61
CA LEU A 43 5.44 -2.36 1.66
C LEU A 43 4.03 -1.97 1.19
N ALA A 44 3.88 -1.54 -0.07
CA ALA A 44 2.59 -1.28 -0.67
C ALA A 44 1.71 -2.54 -0.75
N ILE A 45 2.27 -3.68 -1.15
CA ILE A 45 1.56 -4.97 -1.21
C ILE A 45 1.07 -5.38 0.18
N ILE A 46 1.93 -5.28 1.20
CA ILE A 46 1.55 -5.58 2.59
C ILE A 46 0.42 -4.66 3.04
N LEU A 47 0.51 -3.36 2.73
CA LEU A 47 -0.52 -2.39 3.10
C LEU A 47 -1.87 -2.72 2.44
N VAL A 48 -1.88 -3.05 1.14
CA VAL A 48 -3.10 -3.49 0.43
C VAL A 48 -3.68 -4.75 1.07
N ALA A 49 -2.85 -5.75 1.39
CA ALA A 49 -3.31 -6.99 2.03
C ALA A 49 -3.96 -6.72 3.40
N LEU A 50 -3.40 -5.82 4.20
CA LEU A 50 -3.96 -5.41 5.48
C LEU A 50 -5.31 -4.69 5.31
N ILE A 51 -5.42 -3.80 4.32
CA ILE A 51 -6.68 -3.11 3.99
C ILE A 51 -7.76 -4.13 3.60
N ILE A 52 -7.44 -5.07 2.72
CA ILE A 52 -8.38 -6.13 2.29
C ILE A 52 -8.82 -6.96 3.50
N ARG A 53 -7.88 -7.41 4.34
CA ARG A 53 -8.19 -8.18 5.55
C ARG A 53 -9.09 -7.40 6.49
N TYR A 54 -8.82 -6.12 6.68
CA TYR A 54 -9.59 -5.25 7.55
C TYR A 54 -11.04 -5.06 7.02
N ILE A 55 -11.21 -4.83 5.72
CA ILE A 55 -12.53 -4.76 5.08
C ILE A 55 -13.29 -6.08 5.26
N TYR A 56 -12.64 -7.21 5.01
CA TYR A 56 -13.25 -8.54 5.15
C TYR A 56 -13.76 -8.80 6.57
N LEU A 57 -12.96 -8.46 7.59
CA LEU A 57 -13.37 -8.59 8.99
C LEU A 57 -14.55 -7.66 9.32
N GLN A 58 -14.53 -6.41 8.86
CA GLN A 58 -15.63 -5.47 9.09
C GLN A 58 -16.93 -5.92 8.41
N LEU A 59 -16.87 -6.50 7.22
CA LEU A 59 -18.04 -7.05 6.51
C LEU A 59 -18.58 -8.33 7.17
N THR A 60 -17.72 -9.14 7.79
CA THR A 60 -18.14 -10.37 8.48
C THR A 60 -18.68 -10.09 9.87
N LEU A 61 -18.12 -9.10 10.60
CA LEU A 61 -18.52 -8.74 11.97
C LEU A 61 -19.73 -7.80 12.06
N ASN A 62 -20.03 -7.02 11.00
CA ASN A 62 -21.25 -6.21 10.91
C ASN A 62 -22.42 -6.93 10.20
N LYS A 63 -22.33 -8.25 10.01
CA LYS A 63 -23.48 -9.09 9.65
C LYS A 63 -24.20 -9.53 10.91
#